data_AF-A0A820MHE4-F1
#
_entry.id   AF-A0A820MHE4-F1
#
_cell.length_a   1.000
_cell.length_b   1.000
_cell.length_c   1.000
_cell.angle_alpha   90.00
_cell.angle_beta   90.00
_cell.angle_gamma   90.00
#
_symmetry.space_group_name_H-M   'P 1'
#
loop_
_entity.id
_entity.type
_entity.pdbx_description
1 polymer ?
#
loop_
_entity_poly.entity_id
_entity_poly.type
_entity_poly.pdbx_seq_one_letter_code
_entity_poly.pdbx_strand_id
1 'polypeptide(L)'
;HVEQEIEGTDIIALQSVLECDERRTALLNEEKELNRRLHSSNDSSTTHDSFISKRLTAIYAELETIEAHKAESRAAVILNGLGFSTEMQSMATKQFSGGWRMRLALARALFSK
;
A
#
# COMPACT_ATOMS: atom_id res chain seq x y z
N HIS A 1 -12.64 14.32 9.69
CA HIS A 1 -12.54 14.86 8.31
C HIS A 1 -13.63 14.14 7.52
N VAL A 2 -14.49 14.87 6.80
CA VAL A 2 -15.62 14.30 6.07
C VAL A 2 -15.10 13.21 5.12
N GLU A 3 -15.56 11.98 5.30
CA GLU A 3 -15.22 10.83 4.43
C GLU A 3 -15.76 11.14 3.03
N GLN A 4 -14.90 11.69 2.18
CA GLN A 4 -15.24 11.87 0.79
C GLN A 4 -15.37 10.49 0.14
N GLU A 5 -16.41 10.32 -0.66
CA GLU A 5 -16.63 9.11 -1.42
C GLU A 5 -15.39 8.77 -2.23
N ILE A 6 -14.99 7.50 -2.24
CA ILE A 6 -13.88 7.06 -3.08
C ILE A 6 -14.28 7.25 -4.53
N GLU A 7 -13.45 7.97 -5.28
CA GLU A 7 -13.63 8.10 -6.73
C GLU A 7 -13.51 6.72 -7.38
N GLY A 8 -14.41 6.46 -8.34
CA GLY A 8 -14.34 5.23 -9.12
C GLY A 8 -13.13 5.26 -10.05
N THR A 9 -12.09 4.52 -9.72
CA THR A 9 -10.86 4.39 -10.51
C THR A 9 -10.65 2.95 -11.00
N ASP A 10 -9.58 2.74 -11.77
CA ASP A 10 -9.13 1.42 -12.22
C ASP A 10 -8.46 0.59 -11.11
N ILE A 11 -8.21 1.18 -9.94
CA ILE A 11 -7.60 0.52 -8.79
C ILE A 11 -8.61 -0.47 -8.21
N ILE A 12 -8.15 -1.66 -7.82
CA ILE A 12 -9.00 -2.68 -7.19
C ILE A 12 -9.33 -2.33 -5.74
N ALA A 13 -10.45 -2.82 -5.20
CA ALA A 13 -10.86 -2.53 -3.82
C ALA A 13 -9.77 -2.83 -2.79
N LEU A 14 -9.11 -4.00 -2.89
CA LEU A 14 -8.03 -4.38 -1.97
C LEU A 14 -6.87 -3.38 -2.00
N GLN A 15 -6.41 -3.03 -3.20
CA GLN A 15 -5.32 -2.08 -3.40
C GLN A 15 -5.69 -0.68 -2.90
N SER A 16 -6.93 -0.24 -3.12
CA SER A 16 -7.42 1.05 -2.61
C SER A 16 -7.35 1.14 -1.08
N VAL A 17 -7.59 0.03 -0.36
CA VAL A 17 -7.42 -0.03 1.10
C VAL A 17 -5.94 0.01 1.48
N LEU A 18 -5.10 -0.74 0.79
CA LEU A 18 -3.66 -0.79 1.05
C LEU A 18 -2.96 0.56 0.84
N GLU A 19 -3.41 1.35 -0.13
CA GLU A 19 -2.88 2.69 -0.43
C GLU A 19 -3.22 3.74 0.64
N CYS A 20 -4.14 3.44 1.55
CA CYS A 20 -4.38 4.33 2.70
C CYS A 20 -3.28 4.27 3.76
N ASP A 21 -2.46 3.22 3.78
CA ASP A 21 -1.28 3.17 4.63
C ASP A 21 -0.14 3.96 3.97
N GLU A 22 -0.16 5.28 4.22
CA GLU A 22 0.81 6.22 3.69
C GLU A 22 2.24 5.85 4.12
N ARG A 23 2.43 5.36 5.34
CA ARG A 23 3.75 4.98 5.85
C ARG A 23 4.32 3.79 5.10
N ARG A 24 3.55 2.71 4.96
CA ARG A 24 3.97 1.54 4.18
C ARG A 24 4.21 1.92 2.72
N THR A 25 3.30 2.70 2.13
CA THR A 25 3.42 3.12 0.73
C THR A 25 4.67 3.95 0.49
N ALA A 26 5.00 4.88 1.39
CA ALA A 26 6.23 5.66 1.33
C ALA A 26 7.48 4.79 1.42
N LEU A 27 7.53 3.83 2.36
CA LEU A 27 8.66 2.91 2.52
C LEU A 27 8.87 2.01 1.29
N LEU A 28 7.80 1.47 0.71
CA LEU A 28 7.86 0.64 -0.50
C LEU A 28 8.31 1.45 -1.73
N ASN A 29 7.85 2.70 -1.86
CA ASN A 29 8.30 3.57 -2.95
C ASN A 29 9.78 3.96 -2.79
N GLU A 30 10.21 4.23 -1.56
CA GLU A 30 11.61 4.52 -1.27
C GLU A 30 12.51 3.30 -1.54
N GLU A 31 12.10 2.11 -1.12
CA GLU A 31 12.79 0.84 -1.40
C GLU A 31 12.94 0.61 -2.90
N LYS A 32 11.87 0.78 -3.68
CA LYS A 32 11.89 0.65 -5.14
C LYS A 32 12.84 1.65 -5.81
N GLU A 33 12.86 2.90 -5.36
CA GLU A 33 13.74 3.93 -5.91
C GLU A 33 15.21 3.66 -5.56
N LEU A 34 15.50 3.27 -4.32
CA LEU A 34 16.86 2.92 -3.90
C LEU A 34 17.38 1.69 -4.64
N ASN A 35 16.55 0.66 -4.81
CA ASN A 35 16.86 -0.50 -5.65
C ASN A 35 17.13 -0.06 -7.09
N ARG A 36 16.28 0.77 -7.70
CA ARG A 36 16.50 1.28 -9.06
C ARG A 36 17.83 2.00 -9.19
N ARG A 37 18.18 2.86 -8.24
CA ARG A 37 19.44 3.61 -8.23
C ARG A 37 20.64 2.67 -8.12
N LEU A 38 20.59 1.69 -7.21
CA LEU A 38 21.63 0.68 -7.02
C LEU A 38 21.89 -0.14 -8.30
N HIS A 39 20.84 -0.52 -9.02
CA HIS A 39 20.96 -1.27 -10.27
C HIS A 39 21.31 -0.39 -11.49
N SER A 40 21.01 0.91 -11.46
CA SER A 40 21.30 1.85 -12.56
C SER A 40 22.72 2.43 -12.53
N SER A 41 23.34 2.51 -11.36
CA SER A 41 24.72 2.97 -11.21
C SER A 41 25.69 1.89 -11.67
N ASN A 42 26.12 1.96 -12.94
CA ASN A 42 27.27 1.21 -13.46
C ASN A 42 28.62 1.85 -13.07
N ASP A 43 28.60 2.97 -12.35
CA ASP A 43 29.79 3.74 -11.98
C ASP A 43 30.22 3.39 -10.55
N SER A 44 31.45 2.91 -10.40
CA SER A 44 31.98 2.20 -9.22
C SER A 44 32.30 3.12 -8.02
N SER A 45 31.34 3.92 -7.57
CA SER A 45 31.45 4.70 -6.33
C SER A 45 30.99 3.85 -5.14
N THR A 46 31.90 3.02 -4.61
CA THR A 46 31.66 2.08 -3.49
C THR A 46 31.02 2.75 -2.25
N THR A 47 31.30 4.03 -2.02
CA THR A 47 30.75 4.80 -0.89
C THR A 47 29.24 5.05 -1.03
N HIS A 48 28.76 5.31 -2.26
CA HIS A 48 27.35 5.61 -2.52
C HIS A 48 26.48 4.36 -2.36
N ASP A 49 26.97 3.22 -2.84
CA ASP A 49 26.30 1.92 -2.71
C ASP A 49 26.20 1.49 -1.24
N SER A 50 27.24 1.77 -0.43
CA SER A 50 27.23 1.49 1.01
C SER A 50 26.12 2.28 1.73
N PHE A 51 25.92 3.55 1.38
CA PHE A 51 24.85 4.36 1.97
C PHE A 51 23.46 3.86 1.55
N ILE A 52 23.27 3.54 0.27
CA ILE A 52 22.02 2.97 -0.25
C ILE A 52 21.69 1.65 0.46
N SER A 53 22.67 0.75 0.59
CA SER A 53 22.49 -0.54 1.27
C SER A 53 22.10 -0.38 2.75
N LYS A 54 22.74 0.56 3.46
CA LYS A 54 22.35 0.90 4.85
C LYS A 54 20.93 1.42 4.94
N ARG A 55 20.51 2.30 4.02
CA ARG A 55 19.14 2.82 3.99
C ARG A 55 18.11 1.74 3.67
N LEU A 56 18.39 0.86 2.71
CA LEU A 56 17.55 -0.30 2.40
C LEU A 56 17.37 -1.20 3.62
N THR A 57 18.46 -1.49 4.35
CA THR A 57 18.40 -2.29 5.58
C THR A 57 17.50 -1.64 6.63
N ALA A 58 17.59 -0.32 6.82
CA ALA A 58 16.71 0.40 7.73
C ALA A 58 15.24 0.35 7.27
N ILE A 59 14.97 0.52 5.98
CA ILE A 59 13.60 0.42 5.42
C ILE A 59 13.02 -0.97 5.64
N TYR A 60 13.79 -2.04 5.40
CA TYR A 60 13.31 -3.41 5.67
C TYR A 60 12.99 -3.63 7.15
N ALA A 61 13.81 -3.09 8.07
CA ALA A 61 13.52 -3.15 9.49
C ALA A 61 12.24 -2.37 9.87
N GLU A 62 12.00 -1.21 9.25
CA GLU A 62 10.77 -0.44 9.44
C GLU A 62 9.54 -1.18 8.88
N LEU A 63 9.65 -1.77 7.69
CA LEU A 63 8.59 -2.56 7.06
C LEU A 63 8.22 -3.79 7.90
N GLU A 64 9.22 -4.44 8.51
CA GLU A 64 8.99 -5.54 9.44
C GLU A 64 8.30 -5.06 10.72
N THR A 65 8.75 -3.92 11.27
CA THR A 65 8.17 -3.33 12.49
C THR A 65 6.69 -3.00 12.34
N ILE A 66 6.26 -2.55 11.16
CA ILE A 66 4.84 -2.24 10.87
C ILE A 66 4.05 -3.46 10.34
N GLU A 67 4.68 -4.63 10.30
CA GLU A 67 4.13 -5.87 9.75
C GLU A 67 3.55 -5.66 8.33
N ALA A 68 4.32 -5.00 7.46
CA ALA A 68 3.88 -4.64 6.11
C ALA A 68 3.47 -5.87 5.28
N HIS A 69 4.09 -7.02 5.53
CA HIS A 69 3.74 -8.29 4.89
C HIS A 69 2.33 -8.80 5.26
N LYS A 70 1.79 -8.40 6.43
CA LYS A 70 0.42 -8.72 6.87
C LYS A 70 -0.61 -7.69 6.41
N ALA A 71 -0.19 -6.61 5.74
CA ALA A 71 -1.10 -5.55 5.32
C ALA A 71 -2.22 -6.09 4.41
N GLU A 72 -1.88 -6.95 3.46
CA GLU A 72 -2.84 -7.52 2.50
C GLU A 72 -3.89 -8.39 3.19
N SER A 73 -3.46 -9.29 4.07
CA SER A 73 -4.38 -10.14 4.83
C SER A 73 -5.27 -9.33 5.77
N ARG A 74 -4.74 -8.31 6.46
CA ARG A 74 -5.52 -7.39 7.28
C ARG A 74 -6.57 -6.63 6.45
N ALA A 75 -6.19 -6.08 5.31
CA ALA A 75 -7.11 -5.38 4.42
C ALA A 75 -8.22 -6.30 3.90
N ALA A 76 -7.87 -7.53 3.49
CA ALA A 76 -8.85 -8.53 3.04
C ALA A 76 -9.83 -8.92 4.16
N VAL A 77 -9.38 -9.05 5.40
CA VAL A 77 -10.25 -9.33 6.56
C VAL A 77 -11.22 -8.19 6.81
N ILE A 78 -10.76 -6.93 6.78
CA ILE A 78 -11.62 -5.75 6.94
C ILE A 78 -12.68 -5.68 5.83
N LEU A 79 -12.26 -5.88 4.58
CA LEU A 79 -13.16 -5.89 3.42
C LEU A 79 -14.21 -7.00 3.51
N ASN A 80 -13.81 -8.22 3.88
CA ASN A 80 -14.74 -9.31 4.14
C ASN A 80 -15.74 -8.96 5.25
N GLY A 81 -15.28 -8.34 6.35
CA GLY A 81 -16.14 -7.90 7.45
C GLY A 81 -17.17 -6.83 7.04
N LEU A 82 -16.90 -6.08 5.97
CA LEU A 82 -17.80 -5.08 5.38
C LEU A 82 -18.63 -5.64 4.21
N GLY A 83 -18.52 -6.93 3.92
CA GLY A 83 -19.32 -7.65 2.93
C GLY A 83 -18.75 -7.70 1.52
N PHE A 84 -17.47 -7.32 1.31
CA PHE A 84 -16.80 -7.51 0.02
C PHE A 84 -16.32 -8.96 -0.12
N SER A 85 -16.90 -9.71 -1.07
CA SER A 85 -16.41 -11.05 -1.41
C SER A 85 -14.98 -11.01 -1.96
N THR A 86 -14.31 -12.16 -2.00
CA THR A 86 -12.98 -12.28 -2.60
C THR A 86 -12.95 -11.82 -4.06
N GLU A 87 -14.00 -12.08 -4.85
CA GLU A 87 -14.08 -11.56 -6.22
C GLU A 87 -14.18 -10.04 -6.21
N MET A 88 -15.04 -9.46 -5.35
CA MET A 88 -15.20 -8.00 -5.23
C MET A 88 -13.90 -7.32 -4.81
N GLN A 89 -13.10 -7.93 -3.93
CA GLN A 89 -11.80 -7.37 -3.51
C GLN A 89 -10.84 -7.17 -4.70
N SER A 90 -11.00 -7.99 -5.75
CA SER A 90 -10.23 -7.92 -6.99
C SER A 90 -10.88 -7.08 -8.10
N MET A 91 -12.08 -6.52 -7.86
CA MET A 91 -12.77 -5.66 -8.82
C MET A 91 -12.31 -4.21 -8.70
N ALA A 92 -12.25 -3.52 -9.83
CA ALA A 92 -11.93 -2.10 -9.90
C ALA A 92 -12.99 -1.25 -9.20
N THR A 93 -12.56 -0.20 -8.49
CA THR A 93 -13.45 0.66 -7.68
C THR A 93 -14.53 1.36 -8.50
N LYS A 94 -14.27 1.65 -9.78
CA LYS A 94 -15.26 2.19 -10.73
C LYS A 94 -16.44 1.27 -11.02
N GLN A 95 -16.33 -0.02 -10.73
CA GLN A 95 -17.40 -1.00 -10.92
C GLN A 95 -18.40 -1.01 -9.75
N PHE A 96 -18.06 -0.38 -8.63
CA PHE A 96 -18.94 -0.29 -7.47
C PHE A 96 -19.93 0.87 -7.59
N SER A 97 -21.14 0.66 -7.07
CA SER A 97 -22.09 1.75 -6.83
C SER A 97 -21.59 2.66 -5.70
N GLY A 98 -22.14 3.86 -5.60
CA GLY A 98 -21.69 4.82 -4.59
C GLY A 98 -21.81 4.33 -3.14
N GLY A 99 -22.84 3.53 -2.83
CA GLY A 99 -22.98 2.90 -1.51
C GLY A 99 -21.83 1.93 -1.18
N TRP A 100 -21.36 1.17 -2.17
CA TRP A 100 -20.18 0.30 -2.01
C TRP A 100 -18.88 1.10 -1.93
N ARG A 101 -18.76 2.23 -2.65
CA ARG A 101 -17.61 3.13 -2.52
C ARG A 101 -17.54 3.82 -1.15
N MET A 102 -18.69 4.15 -0.54
CA MET A 102 -18.76 4.61 0.84
C MET A 102 -18.30 3.53 1.84
N ARG A 103 -18.72 2.27 1.65
CA ARG A 103 -18.22 1.14 2.47
C ARG A 103 -16.72 0.94 2.32
N LEU A 104 -16.19 1.13 1.12
CA LEU A 104 -14.76 1.08 0.86
C LEU A 104 -14.01 2.24 1.55
N ALA A 105 -14.61 3.44 1.64
CA ALA A 105 -14.06 4.56 2.41
C ALA A 105 -13.94 4.22 3.90
N LEU A 106 -14.96 3.57 4.45
CA LEU A 106 -14.92 3.05 5.81
C LEU A 106 -13.83 1.98 5.99
N ALA A 107 -13.68 1.06 5.03
CA ALA A 107 -12.62 0.04 5.07
C ALA A 107 -11.22 0.69 5.14
N ARG A 108 -11.00 1.74 4.34
CA ARG A 108 -9.79 2.57 4.35
C ARG A 108 -9.55 3.24 5.70
N ALA A 109 -10.58 3.84 6.28
CA ALA A 109 -10.49 4.49 7.60
C ALA A 109 -10.19 3.49 8.72
N LEU A 110 -10.74 2.28 8.65
CA LEU A 110 -10.47 1.20 9.61
C LEU A 110 -9.05 0.63 9.48
N PHE A 111 -8.52 0.57 8.27
CA PHE A 111 -7.18 0.08 8.01
C PHE A 111 -6.09 1.09 8.42
N SER A 112 -6.40 2.39 8.33
CA SER A 112 -5.48 3.48 8.70
C SER A 112 -5.46 3.81 10.21
N LYS A 113 -6.29 3.14 11.02
CA LYS A 113 -6.28 3.24 12.49
C LYS A 113 -5.18 2.40 13.10
#